data_AF-A0A511FD56-F1
#
_entry.id   AF-A0A511FD56-F1
#
_cell.length_a   1.000
_cell.length_b   1.000
_cell.length_c   1.000
_cell.angle_alpha   90.00
_cell.angle_beta   90.00
_cell.angle_gamma   90.00
#
_symmetry.space_group_name_H-M   'P 1'
#
loop_
_entity.id
_entity.type
_entity.pdbx_description
1 polymer ?
#
loop_
_entity_poly.entity_id
_entity_poly.type
_entity_poly.pdbx_seq_one_letter_code
_entity_poly.pdbx_strand_id
1 'polypeptide(L)'
;MTSLADRSRVPAGVRTGGQFATEARGESVATLTGPADRVTELQRAIDKLARERHDWQCQMANAGALGGNELFLTCQGELELLAEQMSEAETELAHLGGAPAAAPVPVPTTSESIDKLAALLEDTYAHPEVARDQAARMVEDAVRVAGRDVDPDWVAAVIVVHRAGRLVTSDLGTWTLTSPETGQVLRDAYAAGMPVNWTEQMAQRGEGWTDRCVKRYADGLTGDELARLDAAGLAKSPAMAYAFRGCDADTARAWLDAAKADPDFNSYLARYLQLDGVGNDIRAGVPLADVRLCHELGVEPGLAYNGLQRPDGTVEKGPDAIRELAEYAKACGQSTDEAYRGIRLGIDAAKVKAFGLKIDPGEISGFELNGVPAKVARSLRGRVGDIHPAEAGRAYAAGITTGADYKAWLKIGEQTTGGHMGHRRETTTDAAGALALAKAGVPLAAAQRLRDQRVPLESIAALHEAGVHDIKPWSAALHPRTQTTMPHERRVEEAMSQIARFARVGGTPEQLRRIQRAGIPLSNAAEHVDSTPEQLWAHGAGYRNGVIKEEQRLRDQWGAMAPRATGTWDVEGPADL
;
A
#
# COMPACT_ATOMS: atom_id res chain seq x y z
N MET A 1 -58.93 -47.64 30.14
CA MET A 1 -57.74 -47.19 30.88
C MET A 1 -56.92 -48.41 31.22
N THR A 2 -55.62 -48.39 30.83
CA THR A 2 -54.53 -49.37 31.13
C THR A 2 -54.77 -50.82 30.69
N SER A 3 -53.84 -51.61 30.15
CA SER A 3 -52.43 -51.47 29.74
C SER A 3 -52.16 -52.67 28.80
N LEU A 4 -51.40 -52.47 27.73
CA LEU A 4 -51.10 -53.46 26.69
C LEU A 4 -49.86 -54.28 27.07
N ALA A 5 -50.03 -55.59 27.20
CA ALA A 5 -48.96 -56.57 27.25
C ALA A 5 -49.19 -57.64 26.16
N ASP A 6 -48.21 -57.73 25.28
CA ASP A 6 -47.56 -58.95 24.78
C ASP A 6 -48.43 -60.12 24.27
N ARG A 7 -48.29 -60.43 22.97
CA ARG A 7 -48.37 -61.80 22.42
C ARG A 7 -47.96 -61.87 20.96
N SER A 8 -46.98 -62.75 20.72
CA SER A 8 -46.44 -63.21 19.45
C SER A 8 -47.39 -64.13 18.66
N ARG A 9 -47.25 -64.13 17.31
CA ARG A 9 -47.51 -65.27 16.37
C ARG A 9 -47.21 -64.89 14.89
N VAL A 10 -46.05 -65.36 14.37
CA VAL A 10 -45.76 -66.26 13.18
C VAL A 10 -46.92 -66.54 12.18
N PRO A 11 -46.78 -66.93 10.86
CA PRO A 11 -45.64 -67.38 9.98
C PRO A 11 -45.62 -66.69 8.57
N ALA A 12 -44.77 -66.97 7.54
CA ALA A 12 -44.52 -68.24 6.85
C ALA A 12 -43.39 -68.16 5.81
N GLY A 13 -42.65 -69.26 5.61
CA GLY A 13 -41.73 -69.39 4.47
C GLY A 13 -40.65 -70.46 4.60
N VAL A 14 -41.03 -71.72 4.84
CA VAL A 14 -40.13 -72.89 4.74
C VAL A 14 -40.12 -73.39 3.30
N ARG A 15 -38.93 -73.55 2.70
CA ARG A 15 -38.66 -74.60 1.70
C ARG A 15 -37.32 -75.28 1.98
N THR A 16 -37.40 -76.59 2.04
CA THR A 16 -36.41 -77.61 2.43
C THR A 16 -35.57 -78.11 1.25
N GLY A 17 -34.36 -78.59 1.58
CA GLY A 17 -33.51 -79.47 0.78
C GLY A 17 -32.21 -78.78 0.32
N GLY A 18 -31.00 -79.23 0.63
CA GLY A 18 -30.50 -80.44 1.27
C GLY A 18 -28.96 -80.44 1.19
N GLN A 19 -28.36 -81.43 1.85
CA GLN A 19 -26.95 -81.85 1.79
C GLN A 19 -25.93 -81.10 2.67
N PHE A 20 -25.50 -81.85 3.69
CA PHE A 20 -24.34 -81.61 4.53
C PHE A 20 -23.05 -81.79 3.73
N ALA A 21 -22.18 -80.80 3.77
CA ALA A 21 -20.75 -80.96 3.56
C ALA A 21 -20.05 -80.67 4.89
N THR A 22 -19.46 -81.72 5.47
CA THR A 22 -18.52 -81.65 6.59
C THR A 22 -17.24 -80.98 6.15
N GLU A 23 -16.95 -79.77 6.66
CA GLU A 23 -15.61 -79.19 6.63
C GLU A 23 -15.17 -78.77 8.03
N ALA A 24 -13.89 -79.00 8.28
CA ALA A 24 -13.26 -79.05 9.59
C ALA A 24 -13.28 -77.70 10.31
N ARG A 25 -13.62 -77.73 11.60
CA ARG A 25 -13.32 -76.63 12.53
C ARG A 25 -11.80 -76.57 12.71
N GLY A 26 -11.15 -75.61 12.06
CA GLY A 26 -9.88 -75.07 12.53
C GLY A 26 -10.15 -74.01 13.59
N GLU A 27 -9.63 -74.21 14.80
CA GLU A 27 -9.57 -73.16 15.81
C GLU A 27 -8.64 -72.05 15.31
N SER A 28 -9.20 -70.89 14.95
CA SER A 28 -8.43 -69.68 14.72
C SER A 28 -8.08 -69.04 16.06
N VAL A 29 -6.80 -69.13 16.43
CA VAL A 29 -6.19 -68.36 17.51
C VAL A 29 -6.46 -66.88 17.25
N ALA A 30 -7.24 -66.23 18.13
CA ALA A 30 -7.41 -64.78 18.12
C ALA A 30 -6.16 -64.14 18.76
N THR A 31 -5.27 -63.63 17.93
CA THR A 31 -4.13 -62.82 18.39
C THR A 31 -4.65 -61.45 18.81
N LEU A 32 -4.63 -61.15 20.12
CA LEU A 32 -4.88 -59.80 20.63
C LEU A 32 -3.70 -58.91 20.21
N THR A 33 -3.90 -58.07 19.21
CA THR A 33 -2.97 -56.98 18.84
C THR A 33 -3.04 -55.86 19.88
N GLY A 34 -1.90 -55.25 20.21
CA GLY A 34 -1.84 -54.20 21.22
C GLY A 34 -2.45 -52.88 20.74
N PRO A 35 -2.76 -51.92 21.65
CA PRO A 35 -3.30 -50.60 21.28
C PRO A 35 -2.41 -49.84 20.26
N ALA A 36 -1.08 -50.00 20.36
CA ALA A 36 -0.12 -49.39 19.43
C ALA A 36 -0.19 -49.98 18.01
N ASP A 37 -0.47 -51.29 17.90
CA ASP A 37 -0.68 -51.96 16.61
C ASP A 37 -1.97 -51.47 15.97
N ARG A 38 -3.02 -51.25 16.77
CA ARG A 38 -4.32 -50.73 16.31
C ARG A 38 -4.26 -49.28 15.83
N VAL A 39 -3.51 -48.42 16.52
CA VAL A 39 -3.24 -47.03 16.07
C VAL A 39 -2.51 -47.03 14.72
N THR A 40 -1.49 -47.90 14.58
CA THR A 40 -0.74 -48.04 13.33
C THR A 40 -1.62 -48.56 12.18
N GLU A 41 -2.52 -49.51 12.48
CA GLU A 41 -3.49 -50.06 11.51
C GLU A 41 -4.50 -48.99 11.06
N LEU A 42 -5.06 -48.22 11.99
CA LEU A 42 -6.00 -47.14 11.69
C LEU A 42 -5.34 -46.01 10.90
N GLN A 43 -4.11 -45.62 11.23
CA GLN A 43 -3.38 -44.61 10.46
C GLN A 43 -3.13 -45.07 9.02
N ARG A 44 -2.75 -46.35 8.82
CA ARG A 44 -2.61 -46.92 7.47
C ARG A 44 -3.93 -46.94 6.70
N ALA A 45 -5.04 -47.18 7.39
CA ALA A 45 -6.37 -47.14 6.79
C ALA A 45 -6.76 -45.71 6.36
N ILE A 46 -6.53 -44.71 7.21
CA ILE A 46 -6.76 -43.29 6.90
C ILE A 46 -5.89 -42.85 5.72
N ASP A 47 -4.60 -43.18 5.72
CA ASP A 47 -3.69 -42.84 4.61
C ASP A 47 -4.12 -43.49 3.30
N LYS A 48 -4.67 -44.71 3.35
CA LYS A 48 -5.23 -45.41 2.19
C LYS A 48 -6.48 -44.72 1.67
N LEU A 49 -7.44 -44.41 2.56
CA LEU A 49 -8.68 -43.73 2.20
C LEU A 49 -8.42 -42.32 1.65
N ALA A 50 -7.43 -41.60 2.20
CA ALA A 50 -7.02 -40.28 1.69
C ALA A 50 -6.49 -40.35 0.25
N ARG A 51 -5.72 -41.39 -0.10
CA ARG A 51 -5.26 -41.62 -1.48
C ARG A 51 -6.42 -41.95 -2.42
N GLU A 52 -7.30 -42.86 -2.01
CA GLU A 52 -8.48 -43.22 -2.81
C GLU A 52 -9.39 -42.01 -3.04
N ARG A 53 -9.58 -41.17 -2.01
CA ARG A 53 -10.34 -39.92 -2.11
C ARG A 53 -9.70 -38.93 -3.09
N HIS A 54 -8.38 -38.79 -3.06
CA HIS A 54 -7.66 -37.92 -4.00
C HIS A 54 -7.81 -38.42 -5.45
N ASP A 55 -7.68 -39.72 -5.69
CA ASP A 55 -7.87 -40.32 -7.02
C ASP A 55 -9.29 -40.09 -7.54
N TRP A 56 -10.31 -40.25 -6.70
CA TRP A 56 -11.70 -39.94 -7.05
C TRP A 56 -11.95 -38.46 -7.31
N GLN A 57 -11.32 -37.54 -6.57
CA GLN A 57 -11.38 -36.11 -6.85
C GLN A 57 -10.79 -35.75 -8.21
N CYS A 58 -9.66 -36.37 -8.56
CA CYS A 58 -9.04 -36.22 -9.88
C CYS A 58 -9.94 -36.77 -11.00
N GLN A 59 -10.58 -37.92 -10.77
CA GLN A 59 -11.54 -38.48 -11.73
C GLN A 59 -12.79 -37.60 -11.88
N MET A 60 -13.32 -37.05 -10.79
CA MET A 60 -14.47 -36.14 -10.81
C MET A 60 -14.17 -34.83 -11.57
N ALA A 61 -12.97 -34.27 -11.38
CA ALA A 61 -12.51 -33.09 -12.13
C ALA A 61 -12.44 -33.36 -13.63
N ASN A 62 -11.95 -34.55 -14.03
CA ASN A 62 -11.91 -34.99 -15.43
C ASN A 62 -13.30 -35.30 -15.99
N ALA A 63 -14.21 -35.83 -15.17
CA ALA A 63 -15.60 -36.11 -15.54
C ALA A 63 -16.39 -34.83 -15.87
N GLY A 64 -16.21 -33.78 -15.06
CA GLY A 64 -16.81 -32.47 -15.27
C GLY A 64 -16.36 -31.80 -16.57
N ALA A 65 -15.10 -32.00 -16.97
CA ALA A 65 -14.57 -31.49 -18.23
C ALA A 65 -15.12 -32.20 -19.48
N LEU A 66 -15.57 -33.46 -19.34
CA LEU A 66 -16.05 -34.31 -20.45
C LEU A 66 -17.59 -34.36 -20.57
N GLY A 67 -18.33 -33.63 -19.72
CA GLY A 67 -19.80 -33.55 -19.78
C GLY A 67 -20.54 -34.84 -19.37
N GLY A 68 -19.86 -35.76 -18.68
CA GLY A 68 -20.43 -37.04 -18.24
C GLY A 68 -21.15 -36.95 -16.89
N ASN A 69 -22.43 -36.58 -16.90
CA ASN A 69 -23.22 -36.35 -15.68
C ASN A 69 -23.36 -37.62 -14.80
N GLU A 70 -23.43 -38.82 -15.39
CA GLU A 70 -23.49 -40.09 -14.65
C GLU A 70 -22.17 -40.46 -13.97
N LEU A 71 -21.04 -40.17 -14.62
CA LEU A 71 -19.71 -40.40 -14.05
C LEU A 71 -19.46 -39.45 -12.88
N PHE A 72 -19.93 -38.20 -13.00
CA PHE A 72 -19.84 -37.20 -11.95
C PHE A 72 -20.61 -37.61 -10.69
N LEU A 73 -21.87 -38.05 -10.83
CA LEU A 73 -22.69 -38.51 -9.69
C LEU A 73 -22.12 -39.76 -9.03
N THR A 74 -21.54 -40.68 -9.80
CA THR A 74 -20.85 -41.85 -9.26
C THR A 74 -19.63 -41.46 -8.44
N CYS A 75 -18.79 -40.56 -8.98
CA CYS A 75 -17.62 -40.05 -8.24
C CYS A 75 -18.03 -39.33 -6.95
N GLN A 76 -19.13 -38.57 -6.99
CA GLN A 76 -19.64 -37.86 -5.82
C GLN A 76 -20.08 -38.83 -4.70
N GLY A 77 -20.83 -39.89 -5.04
CA GLY A 77 -21.26 -40.89 -4.06
C GLY A 77 -20.10 -41.64 -3.39
N GLU A 78 -19.07 -42.00 -4.17
CA GLU A 78 -17.86 -42.64 -3.64
C GLU A 78 -17.05 -41.68 -2.74
N LEU A 79 -17.00 -40.39 -3.09
CA LEU A 79 -16.35 -39.38 -2.25
C LEU A 79 -17.07 -39.15 -0.91
N GLU A 80 -18.40 -39.22 -0.90
CA GLU A 80 -19.21 -39.13 0.32
C GLU A 80 -18.97 -40.35 1.23
N LEU A 81 -18.96 -41.56 0.66
CA LEU A 81 -18.68 -42.81 1.38
C LEU A 81 -17.26 -42.82 1.97
N LEU A 82 -16.26 -42.41 1.19
CA LEU A 82 -14.87 -42.31 1.67
C LEU A 82 -14.72 -41.25 2.77
N ALA A 83 -15.46 -40.14 2.70
CA ALA A 83 -15.46 -39.12 3.75
C ALA A 83 -16.07 -39.64 5.06
N GLU A 84 -17.14 -40.44 4.98
CA GLU A 84 -17.75 -41.08 6.15
C GLU A 84 -16.79 -42.09 6.79
N GLN A 85 -16.19 -42.98 5.99
CA GLN A 85 -15.21 -43.96 6.46
C GLN A 85 -13.96 -43.32 7.07
N MET A 86 -13.45 -42.24 6.47
CA MET A 86 -12.35 -41.47 7.05
C MET A 86 -12.76 -40.85 8.38
N SER A 87 -13.95 -40.26 8.48
CA SER A 87 -14.46 -39.64 9.71
C SER A 87 -14.63 -40.66 10.84
N GLU A 88 -15.10 -41.87 10.54
CA GLU A 88 -15.21 -42.96 11.52
C GLU A 88 -13.83 -43.41 12.02
N ALA A 89 -12.87 -43.61 11.10
CA ALA A 89 -11.50 -44.00 11.43
C ALA A 89 -10.76 -42.91 12.22
N GLU A 90 -10.95 -41.64 11.88
CA GLU A 90 -10.39 -40.49 12.61
C GLU A 90 -11.01 -40.36 14.01
N THR A 91 -12.31 -40.66 14.16
CA THR A 91 -12.99 -40.66 15.46
C THR A 91 -12.50 -41.82 16.34
N GLU A 92 -12.31 -43.01 15.77
CA GLU A 92 -11.71 -44.16 16.46
C GLU A 92 -10.26 -43.86 16.87
N LEU A 93 -9.49 -43.26 15.97
CA LEU A 93 -8.11 -42.83 16.23
C LEU A 93 -8.04 -41.75 17.31
N ALA A 94 -8.95 -40.76 17.30
CA ALA A 94 -9.03 -39.72 18.33
C ALA A 94 -9.43 -40.28 19.70
N HIS A 95 -10.31 -41.28 19.75
CA HIS A 95 -10.66 -41.99 20.98
C HIS A 95 -9.51 -42.84 21.53
N LEU A 96 -8.64 -43.35 20.66
CA LEU A 96 -7.40 -44.05 21.03
C LEU A 96 -6.23 -43.09 21.29
N GLY A 97 -6.36 -41.82 20.85
CA GLY A 97 -5.30 -40.85 20.66
C GLY A 97 -5.20 -39.73 21.69
N GLY A 98 -5.53 -40.01 22.96
CA GLY A 98 -4.94 -39.25 24.07
C GLY A 98 -3.46 -39.60 24.21
N ALA A 99 -2.67 -39.39 23.16
CA ALA A 99 -1.27 -39.77 23.14
C ALA A 99 -0.49 -38.87 24.11
N PRO A 100 0.15 -39.43 25.16
CA PRO A 100 1.13 -38.66 25.92
C PRO A 100 2.21 -38.18 24.96
N ALA A 101 2.73 -36.96 25.19
CA ALA A 101 3.85 -36.38 24.44
C ALA A 101 4.87 -37.48 24.11
N ALA A 102 5.02 -37.79 22.81
CA ALA A 102 5.86 -38.89 22.36
C ALA A 102 7.26 -38.65 22.93
N ALA A 103 7.78 -39.64 23.67
CA ALA A 103 9.16 -39.61 24.14
C ALA A 103 10.08 -39.27 22.95
N PRO A 104 11.15 -38.48 23.16
CA PRO A 104 12.02 -38.05 22.07
C PRO A 104 12.47 -39.27 21.28
N VAL A 105 12.04 -39.34 20.01
CA VAL A 105 12.42 -40.43 19.13
C VAL A 105 13.94 -40.38 19.00
N PRO A 106 14.66 -41.46 19.33
CA PRO A 106 16.11 -41.45 19.21
C PRO A 106 16.49 -41.13 17.76
N VAL A 107 17.39 -40.16 17.60
CA VAL A 107 17.89 -39.75 16.29
C VAL A 107 18.67 -40.93 15.70
N PRO A 108 18.26 -41.46 14.52
CA PRO A 108 18.98 -42.55 13.87
C PRO A 108 20.38 -42.07 13.47
N THR A 109 21.34 -42.99 13.45
CA THR A 109 22.68 -42.69 12.97
C THR A 109 22.66 -42.25 11.50
N THR A 110 23.70 -41.53 11.07
CA THR A 110 23.87 -41.12 9.67
C THR A 110 23.77 -42.33 8.72
N SER A 111 24.36 -43.48 9.09
CA SER A 111 24.30 -44.70 8.27
C SER A 111 22.88 -45.25 8.16
N GLU A 112 22.15 -45.35 9.28
CA GLU A 112 20.75 -45.81 9.27
C GLU A 112 19.85 -44.86 8.47
N SER A 113 20.13 -43.55 8.52
CA SER A 113 19.42 -42.55 7.74
C SER A 113 19.70 -42.67 6.24
N ILE A 114 20.96 -42.95 5.85
CA ILE A 114 21.32 -43.24 4.45
C ILE A 114 20.60 -44.51 3.97
N ASP A 115 20.53 -45.56 4.78
CA ASP A 115 19.84 -46.81 4.43
C ASP A 115 18.33 -46.55 4.18
N LYS A 116 17.69 -45.79 5.08
CA LYS A 116 16.29 -45.40 4.95
C LYS A 116 16.04 -44.51 3.73
N LEU A 117 16.93 -43.54 3.49
CA LEU A 117 16.82 -42.66 2.33
C LEU A 117 17.04 -43.41 1.02
N ALA A 118 17.97 -44.36 0.98
CA ALA A 118 18.20 -45.24 -0.17
C ALA A 118 16.94 -46.02 -0.52
N ALA A 119 16.28 -46.63 0.48
CA ALA A 119 15.02 -47.34 0.28
C ALA A 119 13.91 -46.43 -0.28
N LEU A 120 13.84 -45.16 0.15
CA LEU A 120 12.90 -44.18 -0.41
C LEU A 120 13.22 -43.77 -1.86
N LEU A 121 14.47 -43.97 -2.30
CA LEU A 121 14.96 -43.62 -3.65
C LEU A 121 14.95 -44.81 -4.61
N GLU A 122 14.72 -46.04 -4.15
CA GLU A 122 14.67 -47.25 -4.99
C GLU A 122 13.61 -47.15 -6.09
N ASP A 123 12.48 -46.48 -5.83
CA ASP A 123 11.45 -46.22 -6.84
C ASP A 123 11.93 -45.29 -7.98
N THR A 124 12.98 -44.49 -7.73
CA THR A 124 13.56 -43.52 -8.69
C THR A 124 14.78 -44.09 -9.41
N TYR A 125 15.58 -44.94 -8.76
CA TYR A 125 16.82 -45.47 -9.30
C TYR A 125 16.75 -46.99 -9.45
N ALA A 126 16.96 -47.49 -10.67
CA ALA A 126 16.87 -48.91 -11.01
C ALA A 126 17.88 -49.83 -10.29
N HIS A 127 18.91 -49.27 -9.64
CA HIS A 127 19.95 -50.02 -8.94
C HIS A 127 20.07 -49.56 -7.48
N PRO A 128 19.93 -50.47 -6.49
CA PRO A 128 20.01 -50.11 -5.06
C PRO A 128 21.34 -49.45 -4.65
N GLU A 129 22.45 -49.85 -5.27
CA GLU A 129 23.77 -49.22 -5.04
C GLU A 129 23.78 -47.75 -5.47
N VAL A 130 23.15 -47.42 -6.59
CA VAL A 130 23.02 -46.04 -7.08
C VAL A 130 22.10 -45.23 -6.17
N ALA A 131 21.01 -45.82 -5.69
CA ALA A 131 20.11 -45.17 -4.73
C ALA A 131 20.83 -44.85 -3.41
N ARG A 132 21.66 -45.79 -2.92
CA ARG A 132 22.49 -45.61 -1.71
C ARG A 132 23.56 -44.54 -1.89
N ASP A 133 24.30 -44.58 -3.00
CA ASP A 133 25.33 -43.57 -3.31
C ASP A 133 24.73 -42.17 -3.46
N GLN A 134 23.52 -42.08 -4.01
CA GLN A 134 22.80 -40.82 -4.09
C GLN A 134 22.33 -40.34 -2.71
N ALA A 135 21.77 -41.23 -1.89
CA ALA A 135 21.39 -40.93 -0.52
C ALA A 135 22.57 -40.41 0.32
N ALA A 136 23.73 -41.07 0.22
CA ALA A 136 24.96 -40.65 0.91
C ALA A 136 25.40 -39.25 0.46
N ARG A 137 25.39 -38.96 -0.85
CA ARG A 137 25.73 -37.63 -1.39
C ARG A 137 24.78 -36.54 -0.91
N MET A 138 23.47 -36.82 -0.88
CA MET A 138 22.47 -35.86 -0.39
C MET A 138 22.70 -35.50 1.08
N VAL A 139 23.00 -36.50 1.92
CA VAL A 139 23.32 -36.27 3.34
C VAL A 139 24.64 -35.51 3.50
N GLU A 140 25.68 -35.89 2.76
CA GLU A 140 26.97 -35.19 2.79
C GLU A 140 26.84 -33.72 2.40
N ASP A 141 26.10 -33.43 1.32
CA ASP A 141 25.86 -32.07 0.86
C ASP A 141 25.07 -31.25 1.89
N ALA A 142 24.02 -31.83 2.48
CA ALA A 142 23.22 -31.18 3.52
C ALA A 142 24.04 -30.88 4.79
N VAL A 143 24.84 -31.84 5.26
CA VAL A 143 25.74 -31.67 6.42
C VAL A 143 26.79 -30.58 6.13
N ARG A 144 27.34 -30.58 4.91
CA ARG A 144 28.32 -29.58 4.47
C ARG A 144 27.75 -28.16 4.52
N VAL A 145 26.52 -27.95 4.05
CA VAL A 145 25.92 -26.60 4.07
C VAL A 145 25.37 -26.20 5.44
N ALA A 146 24.90 -27.17 6.26
CA ALA A 146 24.49 -26.93 7.64
C ALA A 146 25.67 -26.43 8.49
N GLY A 147 26.88 -26.94 8.22
CA GLY A 147 28.10 -26.54 8.91
C GLY A 147 28.38 -27.39 10.14
N ARG A 148 29.55 -27.19 10.74
CA ARG A 148 30.11 -28.09 11.78
C ARG A 148 29.38 -28.04 13.12
N ASP A 149 28.56 -27.03 13.34
CA ASP A 149 27.85 -26.80 14.61
C ASP A 149 26.51 -27.56 14.69
N VAL A 150 26.12 -28.25 13.61
CA VAL A 150 24.89 -29.06 13.54
C VAL A 150 25.27 -30.53 13.55
N ASP A 151 24.58 -31.33 14.37
CA ASP A 151 24.82 -32.78 14.46
C ASP A 151 24.52 -33.47 13.10
N PRO A 152 25.48 -34.18 12.48
CA PRO A 152 25.28 -34.86 11.21
C PRO A 152 24.19 -35.94 11.27
N ASP A 153 24.02 -36.62 12.42
CA ASP A 153 22.97 -37.64 12.58
C ASP A 153 21.59 -36.98 12.56
N TRP A 154 21.45 -35.80 13.15
CA TRP A 154 20.21 -35.01 13.12
C TRP A 154 19.91 -34.51 11.69
N VAL A 155 20.91 -33.99 10.97
CA VAL A 155 20.73 -33.55 9.58
C VAL A 155 20.29 -34.72 8.70
N ALA A 156 20.96 -35.87 8.81
CA ALA A 156 20.63 -37.06 8.04
C ALA A 156 19.19 -37.53 8.30
N ALA A 157 18.76 -37.53 9.56
CA ALA A 157 17.40 -37.87 9.95
C ALA A 157 16.35 -36.89 9.39
N VAL A 158 16.65 -35.58 9.40
CA VAL A 158 15.80 -34.55 8.80
C VAL A 158 15.59 -34.79 7.29
N ILE A 159 16.64 -35.14 6.55
CA ILE A 159 16.53 -35.42 5.11
C ILE A 159 15.63 -36.64 4.85
N VAL A 160 15.73 -37.68 5.67
CA VAL A 160 14.85 -38.86 5.59
C VAL A 160 13.39 -38.46 5.76
N VAL A 161 13.07 -37.72 6.82
CA VAL A 161 11.72 -37.23 7.13
C VAL A 161 11.18 -36.36 6.00
N HIS A 162 11.99 -35.40 5.52
CA HIS A 162 11.61 -34.54 4.41
C HIS A 162 11.28 -35.34 3.14
N ARG A 163 12.08 -36.36 2.80
CA ARG A 163 11.86 -37.18 1.61
C ARG A 163 10.66 -38.12 1.75
N ALA A 164 10.43 -38.66 2.95
CA ALA A 164 9.30 -39.54 3.25
C ALA A 164 7.95 -38.84 3.12
N GLY A 165 7.87 -37.54 3.39
CA GLY A 165 6.65 -36.74 3.32
C GLY A 165 6.04 -36.55 1.92
N ARG A 166 6.71 -36.98 0.84
CA ARG A 166 6.25 -37.02 -0.58
C ARG A 166 5.61 -35.73 -1.16
N LEU A 167 5.61 -34.60 -0.46
CA LEU A 167 4.80 -33.43 -0.80
C LEU A 167 5.42 -32.42 -1.78
N VAL A 168 6.70 -32.52 -2.17
CA VAL A 168 7.26 -31.67 -3.25
C VAL A 168 8.40 -32.41 -3.97
N THR A 169 8.42 -32.32 -5.30
CA THR A 169 9.43 -32.91 -6.20
C THR A 169 10.80 -32.22 -6.16
N SER A 170 11.09 -31.36 -5.19
CA SER A 170 12.41 -30.74 -5.04
C SER A 170 12.53 -30.13 -3.66
N ASP A 171 13.68 -30.35 -3.03
CA ASP A 171 14.33 -29.41 -2.12
C ASP A 171 13.71 -29.14 -0.73
N LEU A 172 14.55 -28.87 0.28
CA LEU A 172 14.13 -28.44 1.62
C LEU A 172 13.47 -27.05 1.51
N GLY A 173 12.18 -27.04 1.19
CA GLY A 173 11.42 -25.82 0.85
C GLY A 173 11.48 -25.51 -0.64
N THR A 174 12.06 -24.36 -1.00
CA THR A 174 12.26 -23.91 -2.39
C THR A 174 13.74 -23.94 -2.83
N TRP A 175 14.64 -24.52 -2.02
CA TRP A 175 16.09 -24.38 -2.16
C TRP A 175 16.84 -25.71 -2.22
N THR A 176 17.80 -25.83 -3.13
CA THR A 176 18.61 -27.05 -3.27
C THR A 176 19.26 -27.45 -1.94
N LEU A 177 19.41 -28.76 -1.72
CA LEU A 177 20.10 -29.29 -0.53
C LEU A 177 21.54 -28.74 -0.39
N THR A 178 22.12 -28.28 -1.50
CA THR A 178 23.44 -27.67 -1.59
C THR A 178 23.45 -26.14 -1.42
N SER A 179 22.29 -25.52 -1.22
CA SER A 179 22.19 -24.06 -1.11
C SER A 179 22.64 -23.58 0.29
N PRO A 180 23.29 -22.40 0.37
CA PRO A 180 23.56 -21.75 1.65
C PRO A 180 22.30 -21.51 2.51
N GLU A 181 21.17 -21.24 1.86
CA GLU A 181 19.86 -21.00 2.48
C GLU A 181 19.35 -22.24 3.21
N THR A 182 19.42 -23.42 2.59
CA THR A 182 19.12 -24.71 3.26
C THR A 182 20.01 -24.90 4.49
N GLY A 183 21.29 -24.59 4.37
CA GLY A 183 22.23 -24.64 5.49
C GLY A 183 21.83 -23.73 6.65
N GLN A 184 21.33 -22.52 6.36
CA GLN A 184 20.85 -21.58 7.37
C GLN A 184 19.60 -22.10 8.08
N VAL A 185 18.61 -22.61 7.33
CA VAL A 185 17.37 -23.17 7.89
C VAL A 185 17.68 -24.36 8.82
N LEU A 186 18.61 -25.25 8.44
CA LEU A 186 19.04 -26.37 9.28
C LEU A 186 19.73 -25.91 10.57
N ARG A 187 20.60 -24.89 10.49
CA ARG A 187 21.24 -24.30 11.68
C ARG A 187 20.22 -23.71 12.64
N ASP A 188 19.28 -22.91 12.12
CA ASP A 188 18.27 -22.23 12.94
C ASP A 188 17.33 -23.25 13.60
N ALA A 189 16.94 -24.29 12.87
CA ALA A 189 16.13 -25.39 13.41
C ALA A 189 16.85 -26.17 14.50
N TYR A 190 18.12 -26.51 14.28
CA TYR A 190 18.92 -27.22 15.28
C TYR A 190 19.17 -26.37 16.52
N ALA A 191 19.50 -25.08 16.34
CA ALA A 191 19.68 -24.13 17.44
C ALA A 191 18.39 -23.92 18.25
N ALA A 192 17.21 -24.00 17.61
CA ALA A 192 15.92 -23.95 18.28
C ALA A 192 15.57 -25.26 19.03
N GLY A 193 16.35 -26.33 18.88
CA GLY A 193 16.06 -27.64 19.47
C GLY A 193 14.87 -28.34 18.80
N MET A 194 14.67 -28.12 17.50
CA MET A 194 13.55 -28.68 16.74
C MET A 194 13.69 -30.20 16.56
N PRO A 195 12.66 -31.01 16.87
CA PRO A 195 12.73 -32.44 16.67
C PRO A 195 12.67 -32.78 15.17
N VAL A 196 13.34 -33.86 14.77
CA VAL A 196 13.47 -34.29 13.37
C VAL A 196 12.11 -34.53 12.69
N ASN A 197 11.10 -34.94 13.45
CA ASN A 197 9.75 -35.25 12.96
C ASN A 197 8.77 -34.06 13.01
N TRP A 198 9.21 -32.86 13.43
CA TRP A 198 8.34 -31.67 13.50
C TRP A 198 7.61 -31.39 12.18
N THR A 199 8.32 -31.57 11.08
CA THR A 199 7.80 -31.28 9.75
C THR A 199 6.83 -32.32 9.23
N GLU A 200 6.87 -33.57 9.72
CA GLU A 200 5.79 -34.54 9.46
C GLU A 200 4.49 -34.06 10.11
N GLN A 201 4.57 -33.55 11.34
CA GLN A 201 3.40 -33.01 12.05
C GLN A 201 2.82 -31.79 11.32
N MET A 202 3.68 -30.93 10.77
CA MET A 202 3.22 -29.77 9.97
C MET A 202 2.75 -30.18 8.56
N ALA A 203 3.36 -31.21 7.95
CA ALA A 203 2.99 -31.69 6.61
C ALA A 203 1.60 -32.33 6.60
N GLN A 204 1.20 -33.01 7.67
CA GLN A 204 -0.17 -33.48 7.89
C GLN A 204 -1.20 -32.33 7.84
N ARG A 205 -0.75 -31.08 8.05
CA ARG A 205 -1.55 -29.86 8.00
C ARG A 205 -1.30 -29.04 6.73
N GLY A 206 -0.62 -29.62 5.74
CA GLY A 206 -0.39 -29.00 4.43
C GLY A 206 0.84 -28.09 4.37
N GLU A 207 1.77 -28.14 5.33
CA GLU A 207 3.01 -27.37 5.29
C GLU A 207 4.26 -28.23 5.51
N GLY A 208 5.10 -28.33 4.49
CA GLY A 208 6.35 -29.07 4.57
C GLY A 208 7.50 -28.31 5.25
N TRP A 209 8.72 -28.81 5.06
CA TRP A 209 9.95 -28.12 5.46
C TRP A 209 10.07 -26.76 4.78
N THR A 210 9.91 -25.68 5.54
CA THR A 210 10.12 -24.31 5.07
C THR A 210 10.75 -23.48 6.18
N ASP A 211 11.37 -22.35 5.83
CA ASP A 211 11.85 -21.35 6.80
C ASP A 211 10.74 -20.91 7.77
N ARG A 212 9.49 -20.80 7.27
CA ARG A 212 8.33 -20.51 8.12
C ARG A 212 8.08 -21.59 9.16
N CYS A 213 8.21 -22.87 8.79
CA CYS A 213 8.01 -23.99 9.71
C CYS A 213 9.02 -23.95 10.88
N VAL A 214 10.29 -23.66 10.58
CA VAL A 214 11.35 -23.48 11.59
C VAL A 214 11.08 -22.27 12.47
N LYS A 215 10.75 -21.13 11.86
CA LYS A 215 10.42 -19.91 12.59
C LYS A 215 9.26 -20.13 13.56
N ARG A 216 8.20 -20.83 13.16
CA ARG A 216 7.05 -21.09 14.02
C ARG A 216 7.40 -21.93 15.24
N TYR A 217 8.25 -22.94 15.06
CA TYR A 217 8.76 -23.74 16.17
C TYR A 217 9.57 -22.88 17.13
N ALA A 218 10.50 -22.08 16.60
CA ALA A 218 11.30 -21.14 17.39
C ALA A 218 10.44 -20.09 18.13
N ASP A 219 9.32 -19.67 17.54
CA ASP A 219 8.33 -18.76 18.12
C ASP A 219 7.38 -19.43 19.14
N GLY A 220 7.62 -20.70 19.49
CA GLY A 220 6.93 -21.42 20.56
C GLY A 220 5.80 -22.36 20.12
N LEU A 221 5.57 -22.55 18.82
CA LEU A 221 4.68 -23.60 18.33
C LEU A 221 5.42 -24.95 18.34
N THR A 222 5.65 -25.50 19.53
CA THR A 222 6.32 -26.80 19.72
C THR A 222 5.35 -27.97 19.49
N GLY A 223 5.85 -29.21 19.50
CA GLY A 223 5.00 -30.41 19.43
C GLY A 223 3.96 -30.48 20.55
N ASP A 224 4.34 -30.16 21.79
CA ASP A 224 3.43 -30.13 22.94
C ASP A 224 2.35 -29.06 22.78
N GLU A 225 2.74 -27.88 22.30
CA GLU A 225 1.81 -26.79 22.05
C GLU A 225 0.86 -27.12 20.90
N LEU A 226 1.36 -27.73 19.83
CA LEU A 226 0.55 -28.19 18.71
C LEU A 226 -0.49 -29.23 19.19
N ALA A 227 -0.06 -30.23 19.97
CA ALA A 227 -0.96 -31.23 20.54
C ALA A 227 -2.04 -30.62 21.46
N ARG A 228 -1.66 -29.63 22.27
CA ARG A 228 -2.62 -28.87 23.10
C ARG A 228 -3.66 -28.15 22.23
N LEU A 229 -3.22 -27.48 21.17
CA LEU A 229 -4.10 -26.77 20.24
C LEU A 229 -4.98 -27.72 19.43
N ASP A 230 -4.47 -28.90 19.05
CA ASP A 230 -5.25 -29.95 18.38
C ASP A 230 -6.37 -30.47 19.28
N ALA A 231 -6.06 -30.79 20.54
CA ALA A 231 -7.05 -31.17 21.54
C ALA A 231 -8.11 -30.08 21.75
N ALA A 232 -7.73 -28.82 21.55
CA ALA A 232 -8.65 -27.68 21.57
C ALA A 232 -9.36 -27.41 20.22
N GLY A 233 -9.03 -28.13 19.15
CA GLY A 233 -9.57 -27.87 17.80
C GLY A 233 -9.11 -26.54 17.17
N LEU A 234 -8.00 -25.99 17.67
CA LEU A 234 -7.40 -24.70 17.28
C LEU A 234 -6.21 -24.85 16.31
N ALA A 235 -5.89 -26.07 15.88
CA ALA A 235 -4.74 -26.37 15.01
C ALA A 235 -5.13 -27.04 13.68
N LYS A 236 -6.32 -26.72 13.15
CA LYS A 236 -6.82 -27.25 11.85
C LYS A 236 -5.93 -26.92 10.66
N SER A 237 -5.13 -25.86 10.78
CA SER A 237 -4.14 -25.48 9.78
C SER A 237 -2.89 -24.92 10.46
N PRO A 238 -1.75 -24.88 9.76
CA PRO A 238 -0.50 -24.33 10.26
C PRO A 238 -0.62 -22.86 10.68
N ALA A 239 -1.37 -22.08 9.89
CA ALA A 239 -1.64 -20.67 10.18
C ALA A 239 -2.51 -20.52 11.44
N MET A 240 -3.54 -21.34 11.60
CA MET A 240 -4.43 -21.29 12.77
C MET A 240 -3.67 -21.70 14.05
N ALA A 241 -2.89 -22.78 13.98
CA ALA A 241 -2.07 -23.24 15.10
C ALA A 241 -1.08 -22.15 15.53
N TYR A 242 -0.39 -21.55 14.57
CA TYR A 242 0.54 -20.46 14.86
C TYR A 242 -0.14 -19.20 15.42
N ALA A 243 -1.30 -18.84 14.88
CA ALA A 243 -2.09 -17.72 15.36
C ALA A 243 -2.46 -17.88 16.83
N PHE A 244 -2.91 -19.07 17.26
CA PHE A 244 -3.36 -19.33 18.63
C PHE A 244 -2.29 -19.88 19.58
N ARG A 245 -1.03 -19.96 19.17
CA ARG A 245 0.06 -20.41 20.05
C ARG A 245 0.13 -19.57 21.33
N GLY A 246 0.31 -20.22 22.47
CA GLY A 246 0.34 -19.59 23.78
C GLY A 246 -0.98 -18.93 24.22
N CYS A 247 -2.06 -19.02 23.43
CA CYS A 247 -3.37 -18.55 23.86
C CYS A 247 -4.01 -19.54 24.83
N ASP A 248 -4.77 -19.00 25.79
CA ASP A 248 -5.74 -19.80 26.54
C ASP A 248 -6.79 -20.40 25.58
N ALA A 249 -6.99 -21.72 25.66
CA ALA A 249 -7.78 -22.46 24.67
C ALA A 249 -9.27 -22.12 24.76
N ASP A 250 -9.79 -21.91 25.97
CA ASP A 250 -11.19 -21.56 26.20
C ASP A 250 -11.49 -20.15 25.70
N THR A 251 -10.56 -19.21 25.95
CA THR A 251 -10.65 -17.85 25.41
C THR A 251 -10.62 -17.85 23.89
N ALA A 252 -9.66 -18.54 23.26
CA ALA A 252 -9.58 -18.61 21.81
C ALA A 252 -10.83 -19.26 21.17
N ARG A 253 -11.38 -20.29 21.81
CA ARG A 253 -12.63 -20.92 21.38
C ARG A 253 -13.81 -19.95 21.48
N ALA A 254 -13.93 -19.19 22.57
CA ALA A 254 -14.98 -18.18 22.72
C ALA A 254 -14.94 -17.12 21.60
N TRP A 255 -13.73 -16.69 21.19
CA TRP A 255 -13.57 -15.76 20.07
C TRP A 255 -14.02 -16.39 18.73
N LEU A 256 -13.63 -17.63 18.47
CA LEU A 256 -14.04 -18.34 17.24
C LEU A 256 -15.54 -18.63 17.20
N ASP A 257 -16.14 -19.02 18.33
CA ASP A 257 -17.57 -19.26 18.45
C ASP A 257 -18.36 -17.96 18.23
N ALA A 258 -17.87 -16.83 18.76
CA ALA A 258 -18.46 -15.52 18.50
C ALA A 258 -18.37 -15.12 17.02
N ALA A 259 -17.22 -15.32 16.37
CA ALA A 259 -17.06 -15.07 14.93
C ALA A 259 -17.98 -15.99 14.10
N LYS A 260 -18.09 -17.27 14.46
CA LYS A 260 -18.98 -18.21 13.76
C LYS A 260 -20.46 -17.86 13.92
N ALA A 261 -20.86 -17.34 15.09
CA ALA A 261 -22.23 -16.96 15.38
C ALA A 261 -22.66 -15.67 14.67
N ASP A 262 -21.72 -14.80 14.29
CA ASP A 262 -21.97 -13.50 13.67
C ASP A 262 -21.09 -13.32 12.40
N PRO A 263 -21.64 -13.56 11.19
CA PRO A 263 -20.91 -13.42 9.93
C PRO A 263 -20.34 -12.02 9.66
N ASP A 264 -21.01 -10.97 10.15
CA ASP A 264 -20.57 -9.58 9.99
C ASP A 264 -19.36 -9.33 10.89
N PHE A 265 -19.42 -9.79 12.14
CA PHE A 265 -18.28 -9.76 13.06
C PHE A 265 -17.09 -10.57 12.53
N ASN A 266 -17.32 -11.75 11.94
CA ASN A 266 -16.25 -12.53 11.32
C ASN A 266 -15.59 -11.79 10.15
N SER A 267 -16.39 -11.16 9.29
CA SER A 267 -15.89 -10.35 8.17
C SER A 267 -15.12 -9.13 8.66
N TYR A 268 -15.56 -8.52 9.77
CA TYR A 268 -14.85 -7.44 10.45
C TYR A 268 -13.49 -7.90 11.01
N LEU A 269 -13.43 -9.01 11.76
CA LEU A 269 -12.18 -9.57 12.26
C LEU A 269 -11.22 -9.94 11.13
N ALA A 270 -11.73 -10.58 10.07
CA ALA A 270 -10.95 -10.94 8.89
C ALA A 270 -10.37 -9.70 8.18
N ARG A 271 -11.14 -8.61 8.08
CA ARG A 271 -10.68 -7.37 7.45
C ARG A 271 -9.54 -6.69 8.23
N TYR A 272 -9.64 -6.64 9.54
CA TYR A 272 -8.78 -5.78 10.36
C TYR A 272 -7.66 -6.52 11.10
N LEU A 273 -7.92 -7.73 11.59
CA LEU A 273 -6.95 -8.46 12.43
C LEU A 273 -6.33 -9.65 11.70
N GLN A 274 -7.08 -10.32 10.82
CA GLN A 274 -6.73 -11.67 10.35
C GLN A 274 -6.61 -12.66 11.53
N LEU A 275 -6.33 -13.94 11.25
CA LEU A 275 -6.17 -14.95 12.31
C LEU A 275 -5.04 -14.60 13.30
N ASP A 276 -3.89 -14.16 12.77
CA ASP A 276 -2.73 -13.82 13.61
C ASP A 276 -3.02 -12.64 14.54
N GLY A 277 -3.77 -11.62 14.08
CA GLY A 277 -4.16 -10.49 14.91
C GLY A 277 -5.12 -10.88 16.03
N VAL A 278 -6.09 -11.76 15.76
CA VAL A 278 -6.98 -12.32 16.80
C VAL A 278 -6.15 -13.03 17.88
N GLY A 279 -5.19 -13.85 17.47
CA GLY A 279 -4.28 -14.51 18.40
C GLY A 279 -3.42 -13.55 19.24
N ASN A 280 -2.93 -12.47 18.63
CA ASN A 280 -2.17 -11.43 19.31
C ASN A 280 -3.03 -10.71 20.38
N ASP A 281 -4.26 -10.36 20.04
CA ASP A 281 -5.20 -9.72 20.95
C ASP A 281 -5.51 -10.62 22.16
N ILE A 282 -5.75 -11.92 21.92
CA ILE A 282 -5.96 -12.89 23.01
C ILE A 282 -4.75 -12.99 23.93
N ARG A 283 -3.53 -13.14 23.38
CA ARG A 283 -2.30 -13.19 24.18
C ARG A 283 -2.05 -11.91 24.99
N ALA A 284 -2.47 -10.78 24.44
CA ALA A 284 -2.39 -9.49 25.12
C ALA A 284 -3.45 -9.29 26.20
N GLY A 285 -4.39 -10.23 26.35
CA GLY A 285 -5.48 -10.15 27.31
C GLY A 285 -6.57 -9.17 26.91
N VAL A 286 -6.73 -8.88 25.61
CA VAL A 286 -7.80 -8.01 25.12
C VAL A 286 -9.15 -8.72 25.31
N PRO A 287 -10.12 -8.11 26.02
CA PRO A 287 -11.43 -8.73 26.20
C PRO A 287 -12.21 -8.84 24.88
N LEU A 288 -12.79 -10.02 24.62
CA LEU A 288 -13.69 -10.22 23.47
C LEU A 288 -14.84 -9.20 23.45
N ALA A 289 -15.34 -8.81 24.63
CA ALA A 289 -16.40 -7.82 24.77
C ALA A 289 -16.00 -6.43 24.21
N ASP A 290 -14.73 -6.04 24.37
CA ASP A 290 -14.23 -4.76 23.87
C ASP A 290 -14.09 -4.78 22.35
N VAL A 291 -13.62 -5.89 21.77
CA VAL A 291 -13.53 -6.04 20.31
C VAL A 291 -14.92 -6.12 19.67
N ARG A 292 -15.89 -6.77 20.33
CA ARG A 292 -17.29 -6.72 19.91
C ARG A 292 -17.87 -5.31 19.99
N LEU A 293 -17.55 -4.56 21.03
CA LEU A 293 -17.97 -3.16 21.15
C LEU A 293 -17.37 -2.30 20.02
N CYS A 294 -16.10 -2.52 19.65
CA CYS A 294 -15.51 -1.86 18.47
C CYS A 294 -16.31 -2.18 17.21
N HIS A 295 -16.68 -3.44 16.98
CA HIS A 295 -17.53 -3.84 15.86
C HIS A 295 -18.90 -3.15 15.88
N GLU A 296 -19.60 -3.19 17.02
CA GLU A 296 -20.94 -2.59 17.21
C GLU A 296 -20.94 -1.07 16.93
N LEU A 297 -19.83 -0.41 17.23
CA LEU A 297 -19.67 1.04 17.05
C LEU A 297 -18.97 1.42 15.74
N GLY A 298 -18.57 0.44 14.92
CA GLY A 298 -17.85 0.68 13.66
C GLY A 298 -16.45 1.27 13.85
N VAL A 299 -15.80 0.97 14.97
CA VAL A 299 -14.43 1.38 15.31
C VAL A 299 -13.44 0.29 14.89
N GLU A 300 -12.18 0.64 14.61
CA GLU A 300 -11.13 -0.35 14.37
C GLU A 300 -10.86 -1.23 15.62
N PRO A 301 -10.70 -2.56 15.49
CA PRO A 301 -10.50 -3.43 16.65
C PRO A 301 -9.16 -3.17 17.36
N GLY A 302 -8.18 -2.62 16.63
CA GLY A 302 -6.90 -2.19 17.18
C GLY A 302 -7.02 -1.16 18.31
N LEU A 303 -8.16 -0.46 18.45
CA LEU A 303 -8.39 0.42 19.60
C LEU A 303 -8.51 -0.36 20.91
N ALA A 304 -9.08 -1.57 20.90
CA ALA A 304 -9.19 -2.41 22.10
C ALA A 304 -7.80 -2.81 22.61
N TYR A 305 -6.86 -3.07 21.70
CA TYR A 305 -5.47 -3.40 22.02
C TYR A 305 -4.61 -2.17 22.34
N ASN A 306 -4.59 -1.17 21.45
CA ASN A 306 -3.70 -0.01 21.53
C ASN A 306 -4.20 1.07 22.51
N GLY A 307 -5.51 1.14 22.76
CA GLY A 307 -6.15 2.18 23.55
C GLY A 307 -6.24 3.53 22.82
N LEU A 308 -6.97 4.44 23.44
CA LEU A 308 -7.12 5.82 23.03
C LEU A 308 -5.95 6.64 23.58
N GLN A 309 -5.05 7.07 22.70
CA GLN A 309 -3.95 7.95 23.08
C GLN A 309 -4.44 9.38 23.29
N ARG A 310 -4.10 9.98 24.43
CA ARG A 310 -4.43 11.34 24.82
C ARG A 310 -3.35 12.35 24.41
N PRO A 311 -3.65 13.66 24.44
CA PRO A 311 -2.68 14.72 24.09
C PRO A 311 -1.48 14.79 25.03
N ASP A 312 -1.64 14.38 26.29
CA ASP A 312 -0.58 14.29 27.29
C ASP A 312 0.28 13.02 27.16
N GLY A 313 -0.02 12.17 26.17
CA GLY A 313 0.68 10.91 25.91
C GLY A 313 0.16 9.72 26.69
N THR A 314 -0.81 9.90 27.59
CA THR A 314 -1.46 8.78 28.29
C THR A 314 -2.29 7.93 27.33
N VAL A 315 -2.49 6.67 27.69
CA VAL A 315 -3.25 5.70 26.89
C VAL A 315 -4.35 5.11 27.75
N GLU A 316 -5.60 5.32 27.34
CA GLU A 316 -6.77 4.78 28.01
C GLU A 316 -7.33 3.60 27.23
N LYS A 317 -7.62 2.50 27.93
CA LYS A 317 -8.14 1.27 27.33
C LYS A 317 -9.52 0.93 27.89
N GLY A 318 -10.23 0.07 27.18
CA GLY A 318 -11.52 -0.46 27.62
C GLY A 318 -12.73 0.27 27.00
N PRO A 319 -13.94 -0.08 27.45
CA PRO A 319 -15.17 0.24 26.73
C PRO A 319 -15.50 1.73 26.68
N ASP A 320 -15.09 2.50 27.69
CA ASP A 320 -15.36 3.94 27.73
C ASP A 320 -14.50 4.69 26.70
N ALA A 321 -13.23 4.32 26.55
CA ALA A 321 -12.34 4.86 25.51
C ALA A 321 -12.84 4.53 24.10
N ILE A 322 -13.40 3.32 23.90
CA ILE A 322 -13.99 2.89 22.63
C ILE A 322 -15.23 3.74 22.29
N ARG A 323 -16.15 3.91 23.25
CA ARG A 323 -17.34 4.75 23.07
C ARG A 323 -16.99 6.19 22.78
N GLU A 324 -16.02 6.74 23.51
CA GLU A 324 -15.58 8.11 23.31
C GLU A 324 -15.03 8.33 21.89
N LEU A 325 -14.18 7.43 21.38
CA LEU A 325 -13.70 7.58 20.00
C LEU A 325 -14.84 7.48 18.99
N ALA A 326 -15.79 6.57 19.18
CA ALA A 326 -16.95 6.43 18.31
C ALA A 326 -17.82 7.70 18.30
N GLU A 327 -18.09 8.27 19.47
CA GLU A 327 -18.84 9.53 19.64
C GLU A 327 -18.09 10.70 19.00
N TYR A 328 -16.78 10.79 19.22
CA TYR A 328 -15.92 11.80 18.62
C TYR A 328 -15.92 11.69 17.09
N ALA A 329 -15.74 10.49 16.53
CA ALA A 329 -15.77 10.25 15.09
C ALA A 329 -17.11 10.65 14.46
N LYS A 330 -18.22 10.30 15.12
CA LYS A 330 -19.58 10.72 14.73
C LYS A 330 -19.73 12.24 14.78
N ALA A 331 -19.20 12.88 15.81
CA ALA A 331 -19.23 14.34 15.95
C ALA A 331 -18.41 15.04 14.86
N CYS A 332 -17.25 14.47 14.49
CA CYS A 332 -16.41 14.94 13.37
C CYS A 332 -17.06 14.69 12.00
N GLY A 333 -17.90 13.64 11.88
CA GLY A 333 -18.45 13.18 10.60
C GLY A 333 -17.40 12.49 9.73
N GLN A 334 -16.48 11.74 10.34
CA GLN A 334 -15.36 11.05 9.70
C GLN A 334 -15.34 9.56 10.11
N SER A 335 -14.51 8.75 9.46
CA SER A 335 -14.21 7.42 9.98
C SER A 335 -13.45 7.52 11.31
N THR A 336 -13.49 6.46 12.11
CA THR A 336 -12.79 6.40 13.40
C THR A 336 -11.29 6.54 13.25
N ASP A 337 -10.72 5.99 12.18
CA ASP A 337 -9.28 6.04 11.88
C ASP A 337 -8.81 7.47 11.62
N GLU A 338 -9.59 8.25 10.87
CA GLU A 338 -9.33 9.66 10.61
C GLU A 338 -9.52 10.50 11.88
N ALA A 339 -10.58 10.20 12.65
CA ALA A 339 -10.93 10.94 13.86
C ALA A 339 -9.95 10.69 15.03
N TYR A 340 -9.34 9.50 15.11
CA TYR A 340 -8.38 9.12 16.14
C TYR A 340 -7.24 10.14 16.29
N ARG A 341 -6.79 10.70 15.17
CA ARG A 341 -5.73 11.71 15.20
C ARG A 341 -6.19 13.03 15.82
N GLY A 342 -7.43 13.44 15.60
CA GLY A 342 -8.00 14.67 16.16
C GLY A 342 -8.09 14.61 17.69
N ILE A 343 -8.63 13.51 18.22
CA ILE A 343 -8.74 13.30 19.67
C ILE A 343 -7.36 13.14 20.33
N ARG A 344 -6.41 12.45 19.69
CA ARG A 344 -5.01 12.37 20.15
C ARG A 344 -4.34 13.73 20.26
N LEU A 345 -4.67 14.66 19.37
CA LEU A 345 -4.14 16.02 19.38
C LEU A 345 -4.95 16.99 20.25
N GLY A 346 -6.04 16.52 20.87
CA GLY A 346 -6.89 17.34 21.75
C GLY A 346 -7.71 18.37 21.00
N ILE A 347 -8.00 18.11 19.73
CA ILE A 347 -8.73 19.04 18.87
C ILE A 347 -10.23 18.76 19.01
N ASP A 348 -11.02 19.81 19.21
CA ASP A 348 -12.48 19.70 19.28
C ASP A 348 -13.06 19.11 17.97
N ALA A 349 -13.96 18.14 18.09
CA ALA A 349 -14.65 17.50 16.97
C ALA A 349 -15.36 18.52 16.06
N ALA A 350 -15.93 19.59 16.63
CA ALA A 350 -16.56 20.65 15.87
C ALA A 350 -15.57 21.36 14.94
N LYS A 351 -14.31 21.52 15.38
CA LYS A 351 -13.23 22.09 14.54
C LYS A 351 -12.83 21.14 13.43
N VAL A 352 -12.60 19.86 13.76
CA VAL A 352 -12.26 18.84 12.75
C VAL A 352 -13.35 18.78 11.67
N LYS A 353 -14.63 18.77 12.06
CA LYS A 353 -15.76 18.84 11.12
C LYS A 353 -15.78 20.11 10.28
N ALA A 354 -15.48 21.27 10.87
CA ALA A 354 -15.44 22.54 10.17
C ALA A 354 -14.33 22.56 9.10
N PHE A 355 -13.16 21.99 9.38
CA PHE A 355 -12.02 21.89 8.45
C PHE A 355 -12.12 20.70 7.49
N GLY A 356 -12.92 19.68 7.79
CA GLY A 356 -13.26 18.59 6.88
C GLY A 356 -12.14 17.57 6.63
N LEU A 357 -12.46 16.50 5.90
CA LEU A 357 -11.63 15.29 5.73
C LEU A 357 -10.27 15.52 5.08
N LYS A 358 -10.13 16.54 4.24
CA LYS A 358 -8.92 16.77 3.45
C LYS A 358 -7.83 17.53 4.21
N ILE A 359 -8.13 18.02 5.41
CA ILE A 359 -7.19 18.76 6.23
C ILE A 359 -6.79 17.87 7.39
N ASP A 360 -5.49 17.62 7.51
CA ASP A 360 -4.96 16.86 8.63
C ASP A 360 -5.28 17.61 9.93
N PRO A 361 -5.82 16.93 10.97
CA PRO A 361 -6.10 17.59 12.24
C PRO A 361 -4.90 18.37 12.80
N GLY A 362 -3.67 17.86 12.62
CA GLY A 362 -2.45 18.54 13.05
C GLY A 362 -2.13 19.86 12.34
N GLU A 363 -2.74 20.13 11.19
CA GLU A 363 -2.58 21.40 10.47
C GLU A 363 -3.58 22.48 10.88
N ILE A 364 -4.67 22.11 11.57
CA ILE A 364 -5.78 23.02 11.90
C ILE A 364 -5.29 24.26 12.65
N SER A 365 -4.43 24.08 13.66
CA SER A 365 -3.84 25.18 14.43
C SER A 365 -2.99 26.11 13.55
N GLY A 366 -2.31 25.56 12.54
CA GLY A 366 -1.57 26.32 11.55
C GLY A 366 -2.48 27.20 10.69
N PHE A 367 -3.63 26.68 10.25
CA PHE A 367 -4.60 27.48 9.49
C PHE A 367 -5.23 28.58 10.35
N GLU A 368 -5.59 28.27 11.60
CA GLU A 368 -6.12 29.24 12.57
C GLU A 368 -5.10 30.35 12.86
N LEU A 369 -3.83 30.01 13.10
CA LEU A 369 -2.74 30.97 13.34
C LEU A 369 -2.54 31.92 12.17
N ASN A 370 -2.78 31.45 10.95
CA ASN A 370 -2.71 32.25 9.72
C ASN A 370 -4.03 32.97 9.38
N GLY A 371 -5.01 32.93 10.28
CA GLY A 371 -6.29 33.62 10.13
C GLY A 371 -7.20 33.04 9.05
N VAL A 372 -6.98 31.81 8.60
CA VAL A 372 -7.73 31.19 7.49
C VAL A 372 -9.01 30.52 8.02
N PRO A 373 -10.21 30.96 7.62
CA PRO A 373 -11.45 30.31 8.03
C PRO A 373 -11.55 28.88 7.48
N ALA A 374 -12.15 27.97 8.25
CA ALA A 374 -12.25 26.55 7.88
C ALA A 374 -12.90 26.31 6.50
N LYS A 375 -13.91 27.11 6.12
CA LYS A 375 -14.53 27.05 4.78
C LYS A 375 -13.53 27.39 3.66
N VAL A 376 -12.67 28.38 3.88
CA VAL A 376 -11.63 28.78 2.92
C VAL A 376 -10.56 27.72 2.84
N ALA A 377 -10.06 27.24 3.98
CA ALA A 377 -9.06 26.17 4.04
C ALA A 377 -9.54 24.92 3.27
N ARG A 378 -10.79 24.48 3.48
CA ARG A 378 -11.42 23.38 2.72
C ARG A 378 -11.44 23.63 1.22
N SER A 379 -11.81 24.84 0.82
CA SER A 379 -11.90 25.21 -0.59
C SER A 379 -10.54 25.18 -1.26
N LEU A 380 -9.52 25.75 -0.61
CA LEU A 380 -8.13 25.77 -1.09
C LEU A 380 -7.57 24.35 -1.18
N ARG A 381 -7.62 23.58 -0.08
CA ARG A 381 -7.14 22.19 -0.01
C ARG A 381 -7.88 21.26 -0.97
N GLY A 382 -9.17 21.51 -1.19
CA GLY A 382 -9.99 20.75 -2.13
C GLY A 382 -9.51 20.83 -3.57
N ARG A 383 -8.79 21.91 -3.94
CA ARG A 383 -8.29 22.14 -5.31
C ARG A 383 -6.77 22.04 -5.44
N VAL A 384 -6.04 22.37 -4.39
CA VAL A 384 -4.58 22.27 -4.28
C VAL A 384 -4.28 21.43 -3.03
N GLY A 385 -4.09 20.12 -3.25
CA GLY A 385 -4.07 19.12 -2.18
C GLY A 385 -2.95 19.32 -1.15
N ASP A 386 -1.90 20.03 -1.51
CA ASP A 386 -0.66 20.21 -0.74
C ASP A 386 -0.47 21.65 -0.23
N ILE A 387 -1.46 22.54 -0.35
CA ILE A 387 -1.33 23.94 0.12
C ILE A 387 -1.00 24.03 1.62
N HIS A 388 0.16 24.59 1.96
CA HIS A 388 0.60 24.74 3.34
C HIS A 388 -0.21 25.85 4.08
N PRO A 389 -0.47 25.74 5.40
CA PRO A 389 -1.24 26.75 6.14
C PRO A 389 -0.76 28.20 5.99
N ALA A 390 0.56 28.41 5.99
CA ALA A 390 1.16 29.73 5.77
C ALA A 390 0.87 30.31 4.37
N GLU A 391 0.82 29.46 3.36
CA GLU A 391 0.48 29.87 2.00
C GLU A 391 -1.01 30.17 1.86
N ALA A 392 -1.87 29.34 2.47
CA ALA A 392 -3.29 29.62 2.56
C ALA A 392 -3.58 30.95 3.28
N GLY A 393 -2.78 31.28 4.32
CA GLY A 393 -2.80 32.58 4.99
C GLY A 393 -2.50 33.73 4.04
N ARG A 394 -1.44 33.62 3.24
CA ARG A 394 -1.10 34.62 2.22
C ARG A 394 -2.19 34.75 1.16
N ALA A 395 -2.76 33.65 0.69
CA ALA A 395 -3.85 33.66 -0.28
C ALA A 395 -5.10 34.35 0.29
N TYR A 396 -5.49 34.02 1.52
CA TYR A 396 -6.63 34.64 2.20
C TYR A 396 -6.40 36.13 2.44
N ALA A 397 -5.20 36.53 2.89
CA ALA A 397 -4.82 37.93 3.05
C ALA A 397 -4.78 38.72 1.72
N ALA A 398 -4.63 38.03 0.60
CA ALA A 398 -4.75 38.59 -0.75
C ALA A 398 -6.21 38.62 -1.27
N GLY A 399 -7.20 38.28 -0.44
CA GLY A 399 -8.62 38.25 -0.80
C GLY A 399 -9.07 36.99 -1.53
N ILE A 400 -8.21 35.97 -1.65
CA ILE A 400 -8.52 34.72 -2.34
C ILE A 400 -9.17 33.75 -1.35
N THR A 401 -10.46 33.46 -1.56
CA THR A 401 -11.27 32.64 -0.64
C THR A 401 -11.69 31.29 -1.21
N THR A 402 -11.40 31.02 -2.49
CA THR A 402 -11.74 29.77 -3.15
C THR A 402 -10.53 29.08 -3.77
N GLY A 403 -10.53 27.74 -3.79
CA GLY A 403 -9.48 26.97 -4.45
C GLY A 403 -9.44 27.13 -5.97
N ALA A 404 -10.58 27.47 -6.59
CA ALA A 404 -10.63 27.75 -8.03
C ALA A 404 -9.90 29.05 -8.37
N ASP A 405 -10.16 30.11 -7.62
CA ASP A 405 -9.47 31.40 -7.79
C ASP A 405 -7.98 31.27 -7.50
N TYR A 406 -7.61 30.57 -6.43
CA TYR A 406 -6.21 30.32 -6.10
C TYR A 406 -5.48 29.57 -7.21
N LYS A 407 -6.07 28.50 -7.75
CA LYS A 407 -5.49 27.78 -8.91
C LYS A 407 -5.36 28.67 -10.15
N ALA A 408 -6.32 29.55 -10.40
CA ALA A 408 -6.23 30.49 -11.50
C ALA A 408 -5.10 31.51 -11.30
N TRP A 409 -4.90 32.00 -10.07
CA TRP A 409 -3.75 32.86 -9.73
C TRP A 409 -2.41 32.13 -9.85
N LEU A 410 -2.32 30.86 -9.43
CA LEU A 410 -1.09 30.08 -9.64
C LEU A 410 -0.73 30.01 -11.13
N LYS A 411 -1.72 29.84 -12.02
CA LYS A 411 -1.50 29.86 -13.47
C LYS A 411 -0.95 31.20 -13.99
N ILE A 412 -1.27 32.33 -13.36
CA ILE A 412 -0.67 33.64 -13.68
C ILE A 412 0.82 33.67 -13.30
N GLY A 413 1.18 33.00 -12.20
CA GLY A 413 2.56 32.87 -11.71
C GLY A 413 3.39 31.83 -12.44
N GLU A 414 2.79 30.94 -13.24
CA GLU A 414 3.50 29.93 -14.01
C GLU A 414 4.46 30.59 -15.02
N GLN A 415 5.74 30.27 -14.88
CA GLN A 415 6.78 30.62 -15.84
C GLN A 415 7.19 29.35 -16.58
N THR A 416 7.06 29.37 -17.90
CA THR A 416 7.68 28.34 -18.73
C THR A 416 9.12 28.76 -18.98
N THR A 417 10.08 28.26 -18.20
CA THR A 417 11.49 28.44 -18.52
C THR A 417 11.79 27.60 -19.76
N GLY A 418 12.26 28.28 -20.81
CA GLY A 418 12.51 27.67 -22.11
C GLY A 418 13.67 26.68 -22.03
N GLY A 419 13.37 25.39 -22.13
CA GLY A 419 14.32 24.39 -22.61
C GLY A 419 14.70 24.72 -24.05
N HIS A 420 15.80 25.45 -24.25
CA HIS A 420 16.51 25.40 -25.52
C HIS A 420 17.10 24.00 -25.67
N MET A 421 16.73 23.31 -26.75
CA MET A 421 17.20 21.97 -27.14
C MET A 421 16.73 20.80 -26.26
N GLY A 422 15.53 20.26 -26.53
CA GLY A 422 15.17 18.87 -26.20
C GLY A 422 14.97 18.49 -24.72
N HIS A 423 15.36 19.34 -23.76
CA HIS A 423 15.13 19.09 -22.35
C HIS A 423 13.70 19.43 -21.92
N ARG A 424 13.15 18.58 -21.04
CA ARG A 424 11.81 18.70 -20.45
C ARG A 424 11.62 20.14 -19.95
N ARG A 425 10.57 20.83 -20.42
CA ARG A 425 10.22 22.16 -19.90
C ARG A 425 9.90 22.01 -18.42
N GLU A 426 10.73 22.60 -17.57
CA GLU A 426 10.39 22.81 -16.18
C GLU A 426 9.47 24.03 -16.10
N THR A 427 8.34 23.87 -15.44
CA THR A 427 7.44 24.98 -15.09
C THR A 427 7.67 25.31 -13.64
N THR A 428 8.21 26.49 -13.36
CA THR A 428 8.27 27.06 -12.02
C THR A 428 7.05 27.96 -11.82
N THR A 429 6.45 27.94 -10.63
CA THR A 429 5.29 28.80 -10.30
C THR A 429 5.71 29.85 -9.29
N ASP A 430 5.70 31.12 -9.68
CA ASP A 430 5.89 32.25 -8.77
C ASP A 430 4.55 32.57 -8.05
N ALA A 431 4.20 31.72 -7.09
CA ALA A 431 3.01 31.90 -6.27
C ALA A 431 3.06 33.21 -5.47
N ALA A 432 4.24 33.62 -4.99
CA ALA A 432 4.40 34.84 -4.21
C ALA A 432 4.06 36.09 -5.05
N GLY A 433 4.59 36.17 -6.28
CA GLY A 433 4.27 37.25 -7.20
C GLY A 433 2.79 37.28 -7.60
N ALA A 434 2.18 36.11 -7.88
CA ALA A 434 0.76 36.04 -8.22
C ALA A 434 -0.14 36.52 -7.05
N LEU A 435 0.18 36.11 -5.82
CA LEU A 435 -0.54 36.56 -4.63
C LEU A 435 -0.32 38.05 -4.35
N ALA A 436 0.85 38.60 -4.66
CA ALA A 436 1.12 40.03 -4.55
C ALA A 436 0.24 40.85 -5.50
N LEU A 437 0.00 40.37 -6.72
CA LEU A 437 -0.92 41.01 -7.67
C LEU A 437 -2.37 41.01 -7.17
N ALA A 438 -2.84 39.86 -6.66
CA ALA A 438 -4.17 39.77 -6.06
C ALA A 438 -4.32 40.75 -4.89
N LYS A 439 -3.32 40.82 -4.00
CA LYS A 439 -3.27 41.75 -2.87
C LYS A 439 -3.24 43.21 -3.30
N ALA A 440 -2.61 43.52 -4.44
CA ALA A 440 -2.61 44.85 -5.04
C ALA A 440 -3.97 45.24 -5.66
N GLY A 441 -4.98 44.37 -5.58
CA GLY A 441 -6.32 44.62 -6.09
C GLY A 441 -6.46 44.44 -7.60
N VAL A 442 -5.47 43.84 -8.28
CA VAL A 442 -5.53 43.58 -9.72
C VAL A 442 -6.60 42.50 -9.97
N PRO A 443 -7.63 42.76 -10.79
CA PRO A 443 -8.61 41.73 -11.15
C PRO A 443 -7.93 40.58 -11.92
N LEU A 444 -8.29 39.34 -11.59
CA LEU A 444 -7.72 38.14 -12.23
C LEU A 444 -7.79 38.19 -13.76
N ALA A 445 -8.90 38.68 -14.33
CA ALA A 445 -9.07 38.80 -15.78
C ALA A 445 -8.09 39.82 -16.40
N ALA A 446 -7.76 40.90 -15.68
CA ALA A 446 -6.77 41.89 -16.13
C ALA A 446 -5.35 41.32 -16.05
N ALA A 447 -5.01 40.63 -14.95
CA ALA A 447 -3.74 39.94 -14.79
C ALA A 447 -3.53 38.88 -15.89
N GLN A 448 -4.54 38.05 -16.16
CA GLN A 448 -4.51 37.05 -17.24
C GLN A 448 -4.29 37.69 -18.60
N ARG A 449 -5.05 38.76 -18.93
CA ARG A 449 -4.93 39.45 -20.21
C ARG A 449 -3.53 40.02 -20.43
N LEU A 450 -2.91 40.61 -19.41
CA LEU A 450 -1.54 41.14 -19.50
C LEU A 450 -0.52 40.00 -19.58
N ARG A 451 -0.72 38.91 -18.84
CA ARG A 451 0.14 37.71 -18.95
C ARG A 451 0.11 37.07 -20.33
N ASP A 452 -1.06 36.96 -20.95
CA ASP A 452 -1.20 36.42 -22.31
C ASP A 452 -0.43 37.26 -23.35
N GLN A 453 -0.17 38.52 -23.04
CA GLN A 453 0.65 39.44 -23.83
C GLN A 453 2.13 39.44 -23.42
N ARG A 454 2.56 38.46 -22.63
CA ARG A 454 3.94 38.26 -22.14
C ARG A 454 4.46 39.41 -21.28
N VAL A 455 3.57 40.12 -20.58
CA VAL A 455 3.99 41.11 -19.59
C VAL A 455 4.62 40.39 -18.38
N PRO A 456 5.80 40.84 -17.90
CA PRO A 456 6.41 40.31 -16.68
C PRO A 456 5.50 40.50 -15.46
N LEU A 457 5.53 39.55 -14.52
CA LEU A 457 4.57 39.49 -13.42
C LEU A 457 4.65 40.74 -12.54
N GLU A 458 5.88 41.16 -12.25
CA GLU A 458 6.29 42.33 -11.49
C GLU A 458 5.80 43.67 -12.09
N SER A 459 5.52 43.70 -13.40
CA SER A 459 5.05 44.92 -14.09
C SER A 459 3.53 45.07 -14.13
N ILE A 460 2.78 43.99 -13.87
CA ILE A 460 1.32 43.98 -14.06
C ILE A 460 0.60 44.97 -13.14
N ALA A 461 0.98 45.05 -11.87
CA ALA A 461 0.32 45.95 -10.91
C ALA A 461 0.47 47.42 -11.32
N ALA A 462 1.69 47.84 -11.69
CA ALA A 462 1.95 49.21 -12.12
C ALA A 462 1.18 49.58 -13.40
N LEU A 463 1.14 48.67 -14.38
CA LEU A 463 0.37 48.86 -15.61
C LEU A 463 -1.13 48.94 -15.33
N HIS A 464 -1.66 48.06 -14.48
CA HIS A 464 -3.08 48.08 -14.13
C HIS A 464 -3.49 49.36 -13.40
N GLU A 465 -2.70 49.81 -12.42
CA GLU A 465 -2.90 51.07 -11.69
C GLU A 465 -2.89 52.28 -12.64
N ALA A 466 -2.04 52.25 -13.66
CA ALA A 466 -1.96 53.29 -14.69
C ALA A 466 -3.07 53.20 -15.75
N GLY A 467 -4.04 52.29 -15.62
CA GLY A 467 -5.14 52.09 -16.58
C GLY A 467 -4.73 51.34 -17.86
N VAL A 468 -3.55 50.71 -17.88
CA VAL A 468 -3.06 49.94 -19.03
C VAL A 468 -3.51 48.49 -18.92
N HIS A 469 -4.50 48.10 -19.72
CA HIS A 469 -5.07 46.74 -19.73
C HIS A 469 -4.74 45.95 -21.01
N ASP A 470 -4.22 46.62 -22.03
CA ASP A 470 -3.75 46.04 -23.29
C ASP A 470 -2.41 46.69 -23.62
N ILE A 471 -1.32 45.91 -23.65
CA ILE A 471 0.03 46.43 -23.87
C ILE A 471 0.35 46.54 -25.36
N LYS A 472 -0.40 45.88 -26.25
CA LYS A 472 -0.15 45.91 -27.69
C LYS A 472 -0.05 47.33 -28.29
N PRO A 473 -1.02 48.24 -28.08
CA PRO A 473 -0.94 49.59 -28.66
C PRO A 473 0.26 50.38 -28.11
N TRP A 474 0.63 50.16 -26.85
CA TRP A 474 1.80 50.78 -26.22
C TRP A 474 3.11 50.27 -26.81
N SER A 475 3.24 48.95 -26.96
CA SER A 475 4.42 48.34 -27.58
C SER A 475 4.59 48.77 -29.05
N ALA A 476 3.48 48.90 -29.79
CA ALA A 476 3.47 49.41 -31.17
C ALA A 476 3.74 50.93 -31.28
N ALA A 477 3.66 51.67 -30.17
CA ALA A 477 4.04 53.07 -30.10
C ALA A 477 5.55 53.28 -29.88
N LEU A 478 6.29 52.24 -29.45
CA LEU A 478 7.73 52.32 -29.24
C LEU A 478 8.47 52.39 -30.57
N HIS A 479 9.35 53.38 -30.70
CA HIS A 479 10.18 53.53 -31.89
C HIS A 479 11.46 52.70 -31.76
N PRO A 480 11.77 51.76 -32.66
CA PRO A 480 12.91 50.85 -32.48
C PRO A 480 14.25 51.58 -32.26
N ARG A 481 14.47 52.72 -32.94
CA ARG A 481 15.73 53.47 -32.85
C ARG A 481 15.94 54.21 -31.53
N THR A 482 14.88 54.53 -30.79
CA THR A 482 15.01 55.13 -29.45
C THR A 482 15.27 54.08 -28.37
N GLN A 483 15.12 52.78 -28.69
CA GLN A 483 15.32 51.65 -27.78
C GLN A 483 16.72 51.02 -27.89
N THR A 484 17.52 51.38 -28.91
CA THR A 484 18.84 50.79 -29.18
C THR A 484 19.89 51.14 -28.12
N THR A 485 19.70 52.21 -27.35
CA THR A 485 20.66 52.71 -26.36
C THR A 485 20.52 52.10 -24.97
N MET A 486 19.47 51.31 -24.70
CA MET A 486 19.27 50.68 -23.38
C MET A 486 20.07 49.36 -23.24
N PRO A 487 20.64 49.02 -22.06
CA PRO A 487 21.25 47.70 -21.83
C PRO A 487 20.24 46.54 -22.00
N HIS A 488 20.64 45.45 -22.68
CA HIS A 488 19.72 44.39 -23.12
C HIS A 488 18.97 43.64 -22.00
N GLU A 489 19.59 43.47 -20.83
CA GLU A 489 19.13 42.55 -19.78
C GLU A 489 17.97 43.08 -18.92
N ARG A 490 17.65 44.39 -18.96
CA ARG A 490 16.52 45.00 -18.22
C ARG A 490 15.47 45.70 -19.09
N ARG A 491 15.58 45.60 -20.42
CA ARG A 491 14.75 46.43 -21.34
C ARG A 491 13.26 46.24 -21.15
N VAL A 492 12.79 45.02 -20.90
CA VAL A 492 11.35 44.75 -20.89
C VAL A 492 10.70 45.30 -19.63
N GLU A 493 11.22 44.97 -18.45
CA GLU A 493 10.68 45.43 -17.16
C GLU A 493 10.76 46.96 -17.04
N GLU A 494 11.91 47.54 -17.41
CA GLU A 494 12.08 49.00 -17.40
C GLU A 494 11.12 49.67 -18.38
N ALA A 495 10.96 49.13 -19.60
CA ALA A 495 10.00 49.68 -20.56
C ALA A 495 8.55 49.63 -20.03
N MET A 496 8.14 48.53 -19.40
CA MET A 496 6.79 48.45 -18.81
C MET A 496 6.59 49.46 -17.69
N SER A 497 7.59 49.66 -16.83
CA SER A 497 7.56 50.67 -15.77
C SER A 497 7.44 52.10 -16.33
N GLN A 498 8.18 52.43 -17.38
CA GLN A 498 8.10 53.74 -18.01
C GLN A 498 6.78 53.95 -18.77
N ILE A 499 6.24 52.92 -19.43
CA ILE A 499 4.89 52.96 -20.02
C ILE A 499 3.84 53.25 -18.93
N ALA A 500 3.90 52.55 -17.80
CA ALA A 500 3.01 52.80 -16.67
C ALA A 500 3.14 54.23 -16.15
N ARG A 501 4.36 54.75 -15.99
CA ARG A 501 4.61 56.15 -15.57
C ARG A 501 4.00 57.15 -16.54
N PHE A 502 4.16 56.93 -17.84
CA PHE A 502 3.61 57.80 -18.88
C PHE A 502 2.07 57.76 -18.93
N ALA A 503 1.47 56.57 -18.84
CA ALA A 503 0.02 56.41 -18.80
C ALA A 503 -0.59 57.07 -17.54
N ARG A 504 0.10 56.98 -16.38
CA ARG A 504 -0.35 57.57 -15.11
C ARG A 504 -0.46 59.10 -15.17
N VAL A 505 0.35 59.77 -15.99
CA VAL A 505 0.25 61.23 -16.22
C VAL A 505 -0.74 61.60 -17.33
N GLY A 506 -1.59 60.66 -17.78
CA GLY A 506 -2.64 60.89 -18.76
C GLY A 506 -2.23 60.68 -20.22
N GLY A 507 -1.05 60.12 -20.46
CA GLY A 507 -0.56 59.86 -21.82
C GLY A 507 -1.36 58.78 -22.55
N THR A 508 -1.43 58.89 -23.88
CA THR A 508 -2.04 57.89 -24.77
C THR A 508 -1.00 57.19 -25.64
N PRO A 509 -1.29 55.99 -26.20
CA PRO A 509 -0.40 55.34 -27.18
C PRO A 509 -0.02 56.24 -28.36
N GLU A 510 -0.95 57.04 -28.88
CA GLU A 510 -0.70 57.99 -29.97
C GLU A 510 0.25 59.13 -29.56
N GLN A 511 0.10 59.68 -28.35
CA GLN A 511 1.05 60.65 -27.81
C GLN A 511 2.43 60.02 -27.62
N LEU A 512 2.50 58.80 -27.06
CA LEU A 512 3.75 58.08 -26.90
C LEU A 512 4.44 57.85 -28.26
N ARG A 513 3.68 57.46 -29.29
CA ARG A 513 4.20 57.26 -30.65
C ARG A 513 4.83 58.55 -31.18
N ARG A 514 4.18 59.69 -31.00
CA ARG A 514 4.71 61.00 -31.41
C ARG A 514 5.99 61.36 -30.66
N ILE A 515 6.02 61.17 -29.35
CA ILE A 515 7.20 61.40 -28.50
C ILE A 515 8.38 60.52 -28.94
N GLN A 516 8.14 59.23 -29.16
CA GLN A 516 9.16 58.28 -29.60
C GLN A 516 9.67 58.60 -31.02
N ARG A 517 8.77 58.99 -31.93
CA ARG A 517 9.13 59.47 -33.29
C ARG A 517 9.88 60.79 -33.27
N ALA A 518 9.68 61.64 -32.27
CA ALA A 518 10.51 62.82 -32.06
C ALA A 518 11.91 62.46 -31.55
N GLY A 519 12.18 61.21 -31.19
CA GLY A 519 13.48 60.75 -30.70
C GLY A 519 13.66 60.84 -29.19
N ILE A 520 12.63 61.23 -28.45
CA ILE A 520 12.68 61.32 -26.99
C ILE A 520 12.66 59.90 -26.40
N PRO A 521 13.60 59.52 -25.52
CA PRO A 521 13.64 58.18 -24.95
C PRO A 521 12.44 57.92 -24.04
N LEU A 522 12.05 56.66 -23.92
CA LEU A 522 10.87 56.25 -23.14
C LEU A 522 10.96 56.70 -21.66
N SER A 523 12.16 56.77 -21.09
CA SER A 523 12.42 57.26 -19.73
C SER A 523 12.01 58.72 -19.48
N ASN A 524 11.95 59.53 -20.53
CA ASN A 524 11.62 60.95 -20.48
C ASN A 524 10.22 61.25 -21.05
N ALA A 525 9.52 60.24 -21.57
CA ALA A 525 8.24 60.46 -22.26
C ALA A 525 7.20 61.16 -21.37
N ALA A 526 7.16 60.85 -20.07
CA ALA A 526 6.19 61.40 -19.13
C ALA A 526 6.32 62.93 -18.96
N GLU A 527 7.50 63.51 -19.16
CA GLU A 527 7.75 64.95 -19.06
C GLU A 527 7.20 65.72 -20.28
N HIS A 528 6.83 64.99 -21.34
CA HIS A 528 6.45 65.55 -22.63
C HIS A 528 5.02 65.20 -23.07
N VAL A 529 4.17 64.73 -22.15
CA VAL A 529 2.81 64.28 -22.47
C VAL A 529 1.96 65.40 -23.12
N ASP A 530 2.17 66.64 -22.68
CA ASP A 530 1.46 67.85 -23.13
C ASP A 530 2.27 68.70 -24.12
N SER A 531 3.43 68.22 -24.57
CA SER A 531 4.27 68.95 -25.52
C SER A 531 3.64 68.97 -26.92
N THR A 532 3.69 70.13 -27.57
CA THR A 532 3.32 70.31 -28.99
C THR A 532 4.32 69.61 -29.92
N PRO A 533 3.95 69.30 -31.19
CA PRO A 533 4.88 68.72 -32.15
C PRO A 533 6.18 69.52 -32.32
N GLU A 534 6.11 70.85 -32.30
CA GLU A 534 7.26 71.74 -32.40
C GLU A 534 8.19 71.60 -31.20
N GLN A 535 7.62 71.56 -29.99
CA GLN A 535 8.37 71.34 -28.74
C GLN A 535 9.00 69.94 -28.73
N LEU A 536 8.24 68.90 -29.07
CA LEU A 536 8.73 67.53 -29.14
C LEU A 536 9.92 67.42 -30.10
N TRP A 537 9.80 68.01 -31.30
CA TRP A 537 10.88 68.01 -32.28
C TRP A 537 12.13 68.72 -31.79
N ALA A 538 11.97 69.86 -31.11
CA ALA A 538 13.07 70.62 -30.52
C ALA A 538 13.75 69.84 -29.37
N HIS A 539 12.98 69.32 -28.41
CA HIS A 539 13.49 68.54 -27.27
C HIS A 539 14.18 67.25 -27.72
N GLY A 540 13.64 66.60 -28.76
CA GLY A 540 14.20 65.37 -29.32
C GLY A 540 15.54 65.53 -30.04
N ALA A 541 15.93 66.74 -30.43
CA ALA A 541 17.08 66.97 -31.31
C ALA A 541 18.40 66.39 -30.75
N GLY A 542 18.65 66.59 -29.45
CA GLY A 542 19.83 66.04 -28.78
C GLY A 542 19.85 64.51 -28.77
N TYR A 543 18.70 63.89 -28.52
CA TYR A 543 18.57 62.43 -28.49
C TYR A 543 18.71 61.79 -29.87
N ARG A 544 18.07 62.38 -30.90
CA ARG A 544 18.22 61.93 -32.30
C ARG A 544 19.68 61.95 -32.73
N ASN A 545 20.39 63.04 -32.45
CA ASN A 545 21.83 63.15 -32.75
C ASN A 545 22.66 62.11 -31.98
N GLY A 546 22.32 61.84 -30.72
CA GLY A 546 22.97 60.81 -29.90
C GLY A 546 22.82 59.41 -30.49
N VAL A 547 21.61 59.02 -30.90
CA VAL A 547 21.34 57.72 -31.54
C VAL A 547 22.10 57.60 -32.86
N ILE A 548 22.06 58.61 -33.72
CA ILE A 548 22.78 58.62 -35.00
C ILE A 548 24.29 58.46 -34.77
N LYS A 549 24.85 59.16 -33.77
CA LYS A 549 26.27 59.06 -33.41
C LYS A 549 26.64 57.67 -32.89
N GLU A 550 25.78 57.05 -32.10
CA GLU A 550 26.01 55.70 -31.57
C GLU A 550 25.87 54.62 -32.65
N GLU A 551 24.88 54.72 -33.54
CA GLU A 551 24.76 53.87 -34.72
C GLU A 551 26.00 53.97 -35.61
N GLN A 552 26.52 55.19 -35.81
CA GLN A 552 27.77 55.40 -36.55
C GLN A 552 28.96 54.77 -35.81
N ARG A 553 29.07 54.96 -34.49
CA ARG A 553 30.14 54.34 -33.66
C ARG A 553 30.12 52.81 -33.76
N LEU A 554 28.94 52.20 -33.67
CA LEU A 554 28.78 50.74 -33.81
C LEU A 554 29.13 50.27 -35.23
N ARG A 555 28.77 51.05 -36.26
CA ARG A 555 29.18 50.76 -37.64
C ARG A 555 30.68 50.88 -37.85
N ASP A 556 31.32 51.89 -37.27
CA ASP A 556 32.77 52.06 -37.33
C ASP A 556 33.49 50.92 -36.61
N GLN A 557 32.92 50.43 -35.50
CA GLN A 557 33.47 49.34 -34.70
C GLN A 557 33.25 47.95 -35.31
N TRP A 558 32.08 47.68 -35.90
CA TRP A 558 31.65 46.32 -36.31
C TRP A 558 31.42 46.18 -37.82
N GLY A 559 31.61 47.25 -38.60
CA GLY A 559 31.51 47.25 -40.05
C GLY A 559 30.13 46.80 -40.56
N ALA A 560 30.14 45.85 -41.50
CA ALA A 560 28.93 45.29 -42.12
C ALA A 560 28.08 44.41 -41.17
N MET A 561 28.60 44.07 -39.98
CA MET A 561 27.85 43.31 -38.97
C MET A 561 26.93 44.20 -38.11
N ALA A 562 27.10 45.53 -38.16
CA ALA A 562 26.20 46.47 -37.51
C ALA A 562 24.92 46.68 -38.35
N PRO A 563 23.76 46.96 -37.73
CA PRO A 563 22.57 47.42 -38.46
C PRO A 563 22.90 48.61 -39.37
N ARG A 564 22.30 48.69 -40.57
CA ARG A 564 22.52 49.81 -41.50
C ARG A 564 22.15 51.13 -40.84
N ALA A 565 23.15 51.96 -40.52
CA ALA A 565 22.93 53.36 -40.18
C ALA A 565 22.35 54.08 -41.42
N THR A 566 21.09 54.51 -41.34
CA THR A 566 20.41 55.22 -42.43
C THR A 566 20.88 56.67 -42.57
N GLY A 567 21.64 57.19 -41.59
CA GLY A 567 22.19 58.54 -41.58
C GLY A 567 21.17 59.65 -41.29
N THR A 568 19.90 59.43 -41.63
CA THR A 568 18.78 60.33 -41.36
C THR A 568 17.78 59.72 -40.39
N TRP A 569 17.13 60.58 -39.61
CA TRP A 569 15.96 60.20 -38.81
C TRP A 569 14.76 59.94 -39.74
N ASP A 570 13.88 59.03 -39.38
CA ASP A 570 12.75 58.53 -40.19
C ASP A 570 11.56 59.51 -40.31
N VAL A 571 11.69 60.68 -39.69
CA VAL A 571 10.72 61.77 -39.64
C VAL A 571 11.48 63.06 -39.96
N GLU A 572 10.96 63.96 -40.79
CA GLU A 572 11.71 65.12 -41.29
C GLU A 572 11.45 66.40 -40.46
N GLY A 573 10.31 66.49 -39.77
CA GLY A 573 10.00 67.65 -38.93
C GLY A 573 8.73 67.55 -38.09
N PRO A 574 8.34 68.65 -37.41
CA PRO A 574 7.14 68.69 -36.56
C PRO A 574 5.85 68.31 -37.28
N ALA A 575 5.72 68.62 -38.58
CA ALA A 575 4.53 68.33 -39.37
C ALA A 575 4.31 66.83 -39.61
N ASP A 576 5.36 66.02 -39.51
CA ASP A 576 5.31 64.57 -39.72
C ASP A 576 5.03 63.79 -38.42
N LEU A 577 5.09 64.46 -37.25
CA LEU A 577 4.78 63.89 -35.93
C LEU A 577 3.27 63.86 -35.69
#